data_AF-A0A954W567-F1
#
_entry.id   AF-A0A954W567-F1
#
_cell.length_a   1.000
_cell.length_b   1.000
_cell.length_c   1.000
_cell.angle_alpha   90.00
_cell.angle_beta   90.00
_cell.angle_gamma   90.00
#
_symmetry.space_group_name_H-M   'P 1'
#
loop_
_entity.id
_entity.type
_entity.pdbx_description
1 polymer ?
#
loop_
_entity_poly.entity_id
_entity_poly.type
_entity_poly.pdbx_seq_one_letter_code
_entity_poly.pdbx_strand_id
1 'polypeptide(L)'
;NDGWLDLYLSTAWLGDDGQVTPLVFRNTGLGKDGLPRFQPPREIGDSMVYYPAGPSADYDRDGRLDLFLINWFAGNHCRLMRNESPERNWLDVQIVGQTFNRMGIGSQVRVTRSGASDSPDALLGFTEINIGYGYASGQEAIAHFGLGDHNTVDLSVRLPNGTTIERHNVAANQRLVIEEEK
;
A
#
# COMPACT_ATOMS: atom_id res chain seq x y z
N ASN A 1 0.05 -6.51 -6.14
CA ASN A 1 0.89 -5.70 -7.05
C ASN A 1 0.47 -5.75 -8.51
N ASP A 2 -0.79 -6.02 -8.82
CA ASP A 2 -1.29 -6.06 -10.21
C ASP A 2 -1.73 -4.67 -10.74
N GLY A 3 -1.31 -3.60 -10.06
CA GLY A 3 -1.62 -2.21 -10.44
C GLY A 3 -2.88 -1.65 -9.79
N TRP A 4 -3.65 -2.47 -9.07
CA TRP A 4 -4.89 -2.04 -8.42
C TRP A 4 -4.76 -2.05 -6.91
N LEU A 5 -5.42 -1.08 -6.27
CA LEU A 5 -5.53 -1.03 -4.82
C LEU A 5 -6.62 -2.00 -4.36
N ASP A 6 -6.23 -2.97 -3.54
CA ASP A 6 -7.11 -3.90 -2.85
C ASP A 6 -7.63 -3.31 -1.54
N LEU A 7 -8.68 -3.91 -0.97
CA LEU A 7 -9.21 -3.52 0.34
C LEU A 7 -9.01 -4.64 1.35
N TYR A 8 -8.58 -4.28 2.55
CA TYR A 8 -8.50 -5.16 3.71
C TYR A 8 -9.41 -4.63 4.81
N LEU A 9 -10.25 -5.50 5.38
CA LEU A 9 -11.13 -5.19 6.49
C LEU A 9 -10.83 -6.15 7.65
N SER A 10 -10.43 -5.58 8.79
CA SER A 10 -9.94 -6.35 9.94
C SER A 10 -11.04 -6.94 10.83
N THR A 11 -12.22 -6.35 10.82
CA THR A 11 -13.42 -6.82 11.55
C THR A 11 -14.66 -6.42 10.78
N ALA A 12 -15.26 -7.30 9.99
CA ALA A 12 -16.40 -6.89 9.17
C ALA A 12 -17.46 -7.95 8.89
N TRP A 13 -17.22 -9.23 9.20
CA TRP A 13 -18.18 -10.27 8.84
C TRP A 13 -18.50 -11.17 10.01
N LEU A 14 -19.76 -11.18 10.43
CA LEU A 14 -20.31 -12.26 11.24
C LEU A 14 -20.77 -13.33 10.26
N GLY A 15 -20.03 -14.43 10.15
CA GLY A 15 -20.43 -15.59 9.36
C GLY A 15 -21.76 -16.17 9.83
N ASP A 16 -22.39 -17.00 9.00
CA ASP A 16 -23.60 -17.74 9.38
C ASP A 16 -23.36 -18.67 10.61
N ASP A 17 -22.09 -18.99 10.87
CA ASP A 17 -21.60 -19.72 12.04
C ASP A 17 -21.31 -18.83 13.27
N GLY A 18 -21.56 -17.53 13.17
CA GLY A 18 -21.34 -16.54 14.22
C GLY A 18 -19.87 -16.13 14.42
N GLN A 19 -18.98 -16.50 13.51
CA GLN A 19 -17.55 -16.19 13.60
C GLN A 19 -17.19 -14.86 12.95
N VAL A 20 -16.14 -14.19 13.45
CA VAL A 20 -15.66 -12.91 12.90
C VAL A 20 -14.30 -13.08 12.25
N THR A 21 -14.25 -13.00 10.93
CA THR A 21 -13.02 -13.19 10.14
C THR A 21 -12.60 -11.90 9.43
N PRO A 22 -11.29 -11.64 9.29
CA PRO A 22 -10.81 -10.59 8.42
C PRO A 22 -11.05 -10.93 6.95
N LEU A 23 -11.33 -9.92 6.14
CA LEU A 23 -11.63 -10.06 4.72
C LEU A 23 -10.65 -9.28 3.87
N VAL A 24 -10.28 -9.86 2.74
CA VAL A 24 -9.57 -9.17 1.65
C VAL A 24 -10.45 -9.15 0.41
N PHE A 25 -10.62 -7.97 -0.17
CA PHE A 25 -11.30 -7.74 -1.43
C PHE A 25 -10.25 -7.42 -2.48
N ARG A 26 -10.06 -8.36 -3.40
CA ARG A 26 -9.17 -8.15 -4.54
C ARG A 26 -9.86 -7.34 -5.62
N ASN A 27 -9.28 -6.20 -5.96
CA ASN A 27 -9.72 -5.33 -7.04
C ASN A 27 -9.37 -5.97 -8.39
N THR A 28 -10.35 -6.02 -9.28
CA THR A 28 -10.23 -6.59 -10.64
C THR A 28 -10.24 -5.51 -11.72
N GLY A 29 -10.04 -4.26 -11.34
CA GLY A 29 -10.09 -3.10 -12.23
C GLY A 29 -11.50 -2.56 -12.42
N LEU A 30 -11.67 -1.77 -13.47
CA LEU A 30 -12.91 -1.02 -13.73
C LEU A 30 -13.93 -1.84 -14.52
N GLY A 31 -15.20 -1.74 -14.11
CA GLY A 31 -16.34 -2.18 -14.92
C GLY A 31 -16.57 -1.26 -16.12
N LYS A 32 -17.52 -1.64 -16.98
CA LYS A 32 -17.93 -0.83 -18.15
C LYS A 32 -18.47 0.55 -17.78
N ASP A 33 -18.92 0.71 -16.54
CA ASP A 33 -19.40 1.96 -15.95
C ASP A 33 -18.27 2.81 -15.32
N GLY A 34 -17.01 2.38 -15.43
CA GLY A 34 -15.87 3.08 -14.85
C GLY A 34 -15.75 2.93 -13.33
N LEU A 35 -16.57 2.09 -12.68
CA LEU A 35 -16.48 1.85 -11.25
C LEU A 35 -15.57 0.64 -10.94
N PRO A 36 -14.77 0.66 -9.86
CA PRO A 36 -13.98 -0.49 -9.44
C PRO A 36 -14.84 -1.75 -9.22
N ARG A 37 -14.26 -2.92 -9.47
CA ARG A 37 -14.87 -4.22 -9.23
C ARG A 37 -13.98 -5.03 -8.32
N PHE A 38 -14.60 -5.84 -7.48
CA PHE A 38 -13.92 -6.70 -6.54
C PHE A 38 -14.42 -8.13 -6.67
N GLN A 39 -13.52 -9.10 -6.51
CA GLN A 39 -13.93 -10.50 -6.33
C GLN A 39 -14.71 -10.63 -5.02
N PRO A 40 -15.57 -11.67 -4.89
CA PRO A 40 -16.09 -12.05 -3.57
C PRO A 40 -14.94 -12.13 -2.56
N PRO A 41 -15.12 -11.54 -1.36
CA PRO A 41 -14.02 -11.43 -0.42
C PRO A 41 -13.55 -12.81 0.01
N ARG A 42 -12.25 -12.93 0.24
CA ARG A 42 -11.66 -14.13 0.83
C ARG A 42 -11.47 -13.90 2.33
N GLU A 43 -11.95 -14.87 3.11
CA GLU A 43 -11.62 -14.96 4.53
C GLU A 43 -10.13 -15.30 4.69
N ILE A 44 -9.45 -14.57 5.57
CA ILE A 44 -8.03 -14.78 5.84
C ILE A 44 -7.80 -14.96 7.35
N GLY A 45 -7.10 -16.03 7.73
CA GLY A 45 -6.89 -16.37 9.14
C GLY A 45 -8.12 -16.97 9.82
N ASP A 46 -7.99 -17.29 11.11
CA ASP A 46 -9.11 -17.84 11.87
C ASP A 46 -9.96 -16.71 12.48
N SER A 47 -11.17 -17.10 12.86
CA SER A 47 -12.10 -16.25 13.59
C SER A 47 -11.49 -15.63 14.83
N MET A 48 -11.81 -14.37 15.07
CA MET A 48 -11.36 -13.67 16.26
C MET A 48 -12.24 -12.48 16.62
N VAL A 49 -12.28 -12.17 17.92
CA VAL A 49 -13.11 -11.09 18.48
C VAL A 49 -12.71 -9.71 17.94
N TYR A 50 -11.41 -9.45 17.72
CA TYR A 50 -10.95 -8.12 17.35
C TYR A 50 -9.56 -8.10 16.71
N TYR A 51 -9.47 -7.67 15.45
CA TYR A 51 -8.22 -7.20 14.84
C TYR A 51 -8.36 -5.69 14.56
N PRO A 52 -7.50 -4.80 15.09
CA PRO A 52 -7.42 -3.47 14.50
C PRO A 52 -6.95 -3.62 13.04
N ALA A 53 -7.29 -2.65 12.18
CA ALA A 53 -6.71 -2.61 10.83
C ALA A 53 -5.19 -2.53 11.00
N GLY A 54 -4.53 -3.66 10.78
CA GLY A 54 -3.13 -3.84 11.13
C GLY A 54 -2.19 -3.08 10.20
N PRO A 55 -0.89 -3.01 10.53
CA PRO A 55 0.12 -2.59 9.58
C PRO A 55 0.08 -3.50 8.35
N SER A 56 0.05 -2.89 7.17
CA SER A 56 0.53 -3.56 5.96
C SER A 56 2.00 -3.18 5.75
N ALA A 57 2.87 -4.17 5.55
CA ALA A 57 4.29 -3.96 5.31
C ALA A 57 4.87 -5.11 4.49
N ASP A 58 5.84 -4.82 3.64
CA ASP A 58 6.64 -5.83 2.94
C ASP A 58 7.76 -6.29 3.88
N TYR A 59 7.46 -7.25 4.77
CA TYR A 59 8.35 -7.55 5.91
C TYR A 59 9.60 -8.34 5.49
N ASP A 60 9.48 -9.15 4.44
CA ASP A 60 10.57 -9.98 3.91
C ASP A 60 11.25 -9.35 2.68
N ARG A 61 10.79 -8.17 2.22
CA ARG A 61 11.32 -7.39 1.10
C ARG A 61 11.18 -8.11 -0.23
N ASP A 62 10.10 -8.86 -0.41
CA ASP A 62 9.77 -9.53 -1.66
C ASP A 62 8.85 -8.68 -2.58
N GLY A 63 8.49 -7.49 -2.11
CA GLY A 63 7.66 -6.52 -2.80
C GLY A 63 6.18 -6.68 -2.53
N ARG A 64 5.72 -7.77 -1.92
CA ARG A 64 4.30 -7.98 -1.64
C ARG A 64 3.98 -7.46 -0.24
N LEU A 65 2.99 -6.58 -0.13
CA LEU A 65 2.53 -6.15 1.19
C LEU A 65 1.89 -7.32 1.94
N ASP A 66 2.44 -7.62 3.11
CA ASP A 66 1.94 -8.56 4.10
C ASP A 66 1.05 -7.85 5.11
N LEU A 67 0.28 -8.62 5.89
CA LEU A 67 -0.58 -8.07 6.93
C LEU A 67 -0.16 -8.58 8.31
N PHE A 68 0.02 -7.66 9.26
CA PHE A 68 0.22 -8.03 10.65
C PHE A 68 -1.07 -7.84 11.44
N LEU A 69 -1.73 -8.96 11.76
CA LEU A 69 -2.99 -9.02 12.46
C LEU A 69 -2.75 -9.01 13.97
N ILE A 70 -2.87 -7.83 14.57
CA ILE A 70 -2.61 -7.61 15.99
C ILE A 70 -3.79 -8.12 16.83
N ASN A 71 -3.50 -8.73 17.98
CA ASN A 71 -4.49 -9.06 19.00
C ASN A 71 -4.13 -8.36 20.33
N TRP A 72 -5.13 -7.85 21.03
CA TRP A 72 -4.99 -7.17 22.33
C TRP A 72 -5.28 -8.02 23.56
N PHE A 73 -6.07 -9.08 23.40
CA PHE A 73 -6.50 -9.95 24.48
C PHE A 73 -5.40 -10.93 24.86
N ALA A 74 -5.02 -10.91 26.15
CA ALA A 74 -4.10 -11.87 26.72
C ALA A 74 -4.59 -13.31 26.48
N GLY A 75 -3.69 -14.15 25.95
CA GLY A 75 -3.99 -15.55 25.61
C GLY A 75 -4.30 -15.81 24.13
N ASN A 76 -4.40 -14.77 23.30
CA ASN A 76 -4.48 -14.91 21.85
C ASN A 76 -3.16 -14.50 21.19
N HIS A 77 -2.89 -15.07 20.02
CA HIS A 77 -1.70 -14.76 19.23
C HIS A 77 -1.99 -13.67 18.19
N CYS A 78 -1.05 -12.73 18.04
CA CYS A 78 -0.95 -11.95 16.81
C CYS A 78 -0.56 -12.88 15.65
N ARG A 79 -0.94 -12.52 14.42
CA ARG A 79 -0.62 -13.30 13.22
C ARG A 79 0.07 -12.44 12.19
N LEU A 80 1.11 -12.99 11.58
CA LEU A 80 1.70 -12.42 10.38
C LEU A 80 1.16 -13.21 9.17
N MET A 81 0.46 -12.52 8.30
CA MET A 81 -0.13 -13.10 7.08
C MET A 81 0.77 -12.73 5.92
N ARG A 82 1.60 -13.69 5.50
CA ARG A 82 2.47 -13.51 4.34
C ARG A 82 1.65 -13.52 3.05
N ASN A 83 1.93 -12.58 2.16
CA ASN A 83 1.29 -12.48 0.87
C ASN A 83 1.99 -13.39 -0.16
N GLU A 84 1.27 -14.40 -0.63
CA GLU A 84 1.75 -15.36 -1.63
C GLU A 84 1.13 -15.14 -3.02
N SER A 85 0.71 -13.91 -3.32
CA SER A 85 0.26 -13.56 -4.66
C SER A 85 1.39 -13.71 -5.70
N PRO A 86 1.07 -13.91 -7.00
CA PRO A 86 2.09 -13.99 -8.03
C PRO A 86 3.00 -12.76 -8.03
N GLU A 87 4.29 -12.99 -8.30
CA GLU A 87 5.28 -11.91 -8.45
C GLU A 87 4.85 -10.94 -9.56
N ARG A 88 4.92 -9.64 -9.23
CA ARG A 88 4.66 -8.51 -10.12
C ARG A 88 5.57 -7.36 -9.73
N ASN A 89 5.68 -6.40 -10.63
CA ASN A 89 6.54 -5.25 -10.40
C ASN A 89 6.00 -4.36 -9.27
N TRP A 90 6.90 -3.75 -8.50
CA TRP A 90 6.56 -2.85 -7.40
C TRP A 90 7.54 -1.69 -7.29
N LEU A 91 7.21 -0.68 -6.49
CA LEU A 91 8.11 0.41 -6.12
C LEU A 91 7.75 0.91 -4.73
N ASP A 92 8.73 0.91 -3.83
CA ASP A 92 8.66 1.65 -2.58
C ASP A 92 9.36 3.00 -2.75
N VAL A 93 8.73 4.07 -2.27
CA VAL A 93 9.34 5.41 -2.20
C VAL A 93 9.46 5.83 -0.73
N GLN A 94 10.70 6.03 -0.29
CA GLN A 94 11.04 6.52 1.04
C GLN A 94 11.62 7.93 0.94
N ILE A 95 11.15 8.84 1.78
CA ILE A 95 11.63 10.22 1.84
C ILE A 95 12.44 10.44 3.12
N VAL A 96 13.60 11.07 2.99
CA VAL A 96 14.44 11.50 4.12
C VAL A 96 14.47 13.02 4.17
N GLY A 97 13.63 13.59 5.04
CA GLY A 97 13.53 15.03 5.24
C GLY A 97 14.65 15.60 6.11
N GLN A 98 15.03 16.85 5.83
CA GLN A 98 15.99 17.67 6.57
C GLN A 98 15.37 18.95 7.15
N THR A 99 14.50 19.65 6.41
CA THR A 99 13.81 20.88 6.81
C THR A 99 12.37 20.64 7.31
N PHE A 100 11.81 19.47 7.01
CA PHE A 100 10.56 18.96 7.55
C PHE A 100 10.80 17.65 8.31
N ASN A 101 9.73 16.96 8.73
CA ASN A 101 9.85 15.72 9.49
C ASN A 101 10.72 14.68 8.73
N ARG A 102 11.61 14.00 9.46
CA ARG A 102 12.64 13.13 8.87
C ARG A 102 12.08 11.94 8.07
N MET A 103 10.84 11.55 8.37
CA MET A 103 10.13 10.45 7.70
C MET A 103 9.37 10.89 6.44
N GLY A 104 9.39 12.19 6.10
CA GLY A 104 8.65 12.74 4.98
C GLY A 104 7.14 12.53 5.02
N ILE A 105 6.56 12.39 6.21
CA ILE A 105 5.10 12.30 6.41
C ILE A 105 4.44 13.53 5.78
N GLY A 106 3.37 13.31 5.02
CA GLY A 106 2.68 14.32 4.23
C GLY A 106 3.24 14.52 2.81
N SER A 107 4.30 13.79 2.43
CA SER A 107 4.77 13.82 1.03
C SER A 107 3.75 13.12 0.13
N GLN A 108 3.34 13.81 -0.93
CA GLN A 108 2.39 13.29 -1.92
C GLN A 108 3.19 12.67 -3.07
N VAL A 109 2.97 11.39 -3.32
CA VAL A 109 3.73 10.60 -4.28
C VAL A 109 2.81 10.17 -5.41
N ARG A 110 3.17 10.55 -6.64
CA ARG A 110 2.44 10.23 -7.87
C ARG A 110 3.34 9.40 -8.79
N VAL A 111 2.81 8.29 -9.28
CA VAL A 111 3.47 7.40 -10.24
C VAL A 111 2.71 7.42 -11.56
N THR A 112 3.40 7.66 -12.66
CA THR A 112 2.84 7.66 -14.02
C THR A 112 3.58 6.70 -14.94
N ARG A 113 2.94 6.31 -16.04
CA ARG A 113 3.63 5.59 -17.13
C ARG A 113 4.84 6.39 -17.59
N SER A 114 5.95 5.70 -17.78
CA SER A 114 7.21 6.33 -18.17
C SER A 114 7.08 7.08 -19.50
N GLY A 115 7.60 8.31 -19.55
CA GLY A 115 7.52 9.18 -20.73
C GLY A 115 6.14 9.83 -20.96
N ALA A 116 5.21 9.70 -20.01
CA ALA A 116 3.84 10.19 -20.14
C ALA A 116 3.36 11.01 -18.94
N SER A 117 4.27 11.60 -18.13
CA SER A 117 3.92 12.34 -16.90
C SER A 117 2.90 13.46 -17.09
N ASP A 118 2.89 14.11 -18.26
CA ASP A 118 1.97 15.20 -18.58
C ASP A 118 0.57 14.72 -19.01
N SER A 119 0.38 13.41 -19.23
CA SER A 119 -0.90 12.85 -19.64
C SER A 119 -1.78 12.52 -18.43
N PRO A 120 -3.03 13.01 -18.36
CA PRO A 120 -3.94 12.69 -17.26
C PRO A 120 -4.26 11.19 -17.19
N ASP A 121 -4.25 10.49 -18.33
CA ASP A 121 -4.55 9.05 -18.42
C ASP A 121 -3.34 8.16 -18.11
N ALA A 122 -2.18 8.75 -17.80
CA ALA A 122 -0.95 8.00 -17.48
C ALA A 122 -0.80 7.70 -15.99
N LEU A 123 -1.70 8.18 -15.12
CA LEU A 123 -1.66 7.91 -13.69
C LEU A 123 -1.78 6.41 -13.41
N LEU A 124 -0.75 5.84 -12.78
CA LEU A 124 -0.74 4.47 -12.30
C LEU A 124 -1.09 4.39 -10.81
N GLY A 125 -0.68 5.40 -10.04
CA GLY A 125 -0.96 5.44 -8.61
C GLY A 125 -0.68 6.81 -8.01
N PHE A 126 -1.38 7.08 -6.91
CA PHE A 126 -1.18 8.25 -6.07
C PHE A 126 -1.39 7.85 -4.61
N THR A 127 -0.49 8.27 -3.72
CA THR A 127 -0.67 8.14 -2.28
C THR A 127 0.09 9.23 -1.53
N GLU A 128 -0.25 9.43 -0.26
CA GLU A 128 0.48 10.30 0.65
C GLU A 128 1.18 9.45 1.70
N ILE A 129 2.45 9.74 1.99
CA ILE A 129 3.18 9.06 3.06
C ILE A 129 2.54 9.43 4.40
N ASN A 130 1.93 8.44 5.03
CA ASN A 130 1.28 8.57 6.33
C ASN A 130 1.61 7.33 7.18
N ILE A 131 1.67 7.50 8.49
CA ILE A 131 2.06 6.44 9.43
C ILE A 131 0.89 5.93 10.28
N GLY A 132 -0.30 6.53 10.14
CA GLY A 132 -1.48 6.15 10.90
C GLY A 132 -2.37 5.24 10.06
N TYR A 133 -2.64 4.03 10.55
CA TYR A 133 -3.53 3.09 9.87
C TYR A 133 -4.32 2.29 10.90
N GLY A 134 -5.63 2.51 10.97
CA GLY A 134 -6.48 1.88 11.99
C GLY A 134 -6.31 2.45 13.40
N TYR A 135 -6.96 1.81 14.37
CA TYR A 135 -6.92 2.22 15.77
C TYR A 135 -5.68 1.68 16.47
N ALA A 136 -4.89 2.57 17.08
CA ALA A 136 -3.65 2.24 17.79
C ALA A 136 -2.67 1.36 16.96
N SER A 137 -2.67 1.58 15.65
CA SER A 137 -1.89 0.86 14.65
C SER A 137 -1.31 1.87 13.65
N GLY A 138 -0.32 1.44 12.87
CA GLY A 138 0.40 2.29 11.93
C GLY A 138 1.10 1.48 10.85
N GLN A 139 1.74 2.16 9.92
CA GLN A 139 2.47 1.54 8.80
C GLN A 139 3.84 2.19 8.63
N GLU A 140 4.73 1.51 7.90
CA GLU A 140 6.03 2.06 7.54
C GLU A 140 5.86 3.38 6.78
N ALA A 141 6.72 4.38 7.02
CA ALA A 141 6.64 5.69 6.40
C ALA A 141 7.13 5.67 4.94
N ILE A 142 6.41 4.94 4.09
CA ILE A 142 6.74 4.65 2.69
C ILE A 142 5.48 4.74 1.84
N ALA A 143 5.65 5.19 0.60
CA ALA A 143 4.64 5.04 -0.43
C ALA A 143 4.94 3.78 -1.26
N HIS A 144 4.14 2.74 -1.05
CA HIS A 144 4.22 1.49 -1.80
C HIS A 144 3.30 1.51 -3.03
N PHE A 145 3.80 1.05 -4.17
CA PHE A 145 3.04 0.91 -5.41
C PHE A 145 3.22 -0.48 -6.01
N GLY A 146 2.11 -1.15 -6.31
CA GLY A 146 2.09 -2.26 -7.25
C GLY A 146 2.07 -1.72 -8.68
N LEU A 147 3.02 -2.14 -9.52
CA LEU A 147 3.22 -1.63 -10.87
C LEU A 147 2.77 -2.61 -11.97
N GLY A 148 2.24 -3.78 -11.62
CA GLY A 148 1.82 -4.79 -12.59
C GLY A 148 3.00 -5.24 -13.46
N ASP A 149 2.92 -4.93 -14.76
CA ASP A 149 3.93 -5.30 -15.77
C ASP A 149 4.85 -4.13 -16.17
N HIS A 150 4.72 -2.98 -15.53
CA HIS A 150 5.57 -1.82 -15.82
C HIS A 150 6.97 -2.00 -15.21
N ASN A 151 7.99 -2.09 -16.07
CA ASN A 151 9.39 -2.21 -15.64
C ASN A 151 10.03 -0.87 -15.25
N THR A 152 9.49 0.23 -15.78
CA THR A 152 9.89 1.60 -15.45
C THR A 152 8.67 2.50 -15.33
N VAL A 153 8.79 3.53 -14.48
CA VAL A 153 7.77 4.54 -14.25
C VAL A 153 8.41 5.92 -14.13
N ASP A 154 7.60 6.96 -14.26
CA ASP A 154 7.98 8.31 -13.87
C ASP A 154 7.32 8.66 -12.53
N LEU A 155 8.01 9.45 -11.72
CA LEU A 155 7.68 9.72 -10.33
C LEU A 155 7.71 11.23 -10.07
N SER A 156 6.63 11.74 -9.49
CA SER A 156 6.53 13.11 -8.97
C SER A 156 6.26 13.04 -7.47
N VAL A 157 7.10 13.69 -6.67
CA VAL A 157 6.96 13.78 -5.21
C VAL A 157 6.83 15.23 -4.81
N ARG A 158 5.68 15.61 -4.25
CA ARG A 158 5.49 16.90 -3.60
C ARG A 158 5.77 16.77 -2.11
N LEU A 159 6.81 17.44 -1.63
CA LEU A 159 7.25 17.42 -0.25
C LEU A 159 6.39 18.36 0.64
N PRO A 160 6.40 18.18 1.98
CA PRO A 160 5.64 19.02 2.90
C PRO A 160 6.01 20.52 2.87
N ASN A 161 7.25 20.84 2.49
CA ASN A 161 7.71 22.21 2.32
C ASN A 161 7.28 22.86 0.99
N GLY A 162 6.56 22.12 0.13
CA GLY A 162 6.05 22.58 -1.16
C GLY A 162 6.97 22.30 -2.35
N THR A 163 8.21 21.84 -2.12
CA THR A 163 9.13 21.44 -3.20
C THR A 163 8.62 20.21 -3.93
N THR A 164 8.73 20.20 -5.26
CA THR A 164 8.41 19.03 -6.09
C THR A 164 9.69 18.42 -6.64
N ILE A 165 9.83 17.11 -6.50
CA ILE A 165 10.93 16.30 -7.03
C ILE A 165 10.38 15.41 -8.14
N GLU A 166 10.97 15.52 -9.33
CA GLU A 166 10.66 14.66 -10.48
C GLU A 166 11.78 13.65 -10.70
N ARG A 167 11.42 12.42 -11.05
CA ARG A 167 12.34 11.36 -11.51
C ARG A 167 11.71 10.65 -12.70
N HIS A 168 12.48 10.49 -13.77
CA HIS A 168 12.05 9.78 -14.97
C HIS A 168 12.74 8.43 -15.09
N ASN A 169 12.08 7.47 -15.75
CA ASN A 169 12.61 6.13 -16.00
C ASN A 169 13.08 5.40 -14.72
N VAL A 170 12.37 5.59 -13.61
CA VAL A 170 12.64 4.89 -12.35
C VAL A 170 12.36 3.41 -12.56
N ALA A 171 13.36 2.56 -12.34
CA ALA A 171 13.21 1.11 -12.45
C ALA A 171 12.27 0.58 -11.36
N ALA A 172 11.48 -0.44 -11.69
CA ALA A 172 10.68 -1.18 -10.72
C ALA A 172 11.54 -2.12 -9.84
N ASN A 173 10.89 -2.76 -8.88
CA ASN A 173 11.40 -3.78 -7.95
C ASN A 173 12.51 -3.25 -7.03
N GLN A 174 12.30 -2.06 -6.48
CA GLN A 174 13.24 -1.45 -5.55
C GLN A 174 12.55 -0.55 -4.53
N ARG A 175 13.29 -0.27 -3.46
CA ARG A 175 13.05 0.86 -2.58
C ARG A 175 13.89 2.05 -3.00
N LEU A 176 13.25 3.05 -3.59
CA LEU A 176 13.86 4.32 -3.94
C LEU A 176 13.88 5.24 -2.73
N VAL A 177 15.08 5.61 -2.28
CA VAL A 177 15.27 6.61 -1.22
C VAL A 177 15.52 7.97 -1.87
N ILE A 178 14.72 8.97 -1.51
CA ILE A 178 14.87 10.35 -1.95
C ILE A 178 15.20 11.20 -0.72
N GLU A 179 16.40 11.76 -0.71
CA GLU A 179 16.83 12.70 0.31
C GLU A 179 16.44 14.13 -0.10
N GLU A 180 16.00 14.93 0.86
CA GLU A 180 15.82 16.36 0.62
C GLU A 180 17.18 17.01 0.29
N GLU A 181 17.24 17.68 -0.87
CA GLU A 181 18.38 18.49 -1.27
C GLU A 181 18.39 19.81 -0.48
N LYS A 182 19.58 20.24 -0.06
CA LYS A 182 19.78 21.48 0.70
C LYS A 182 19.83 22.71 -0.18
#